data_AF-A0A8S1A9R5-F1
#
_entry.id   AF-A0A8S1A9R5-F1
#
_cell.length_a   1.000
_cell.length_b   1.000
_cell.length_c   1.000
_cell.angle_alpha   90.00
_cell.angle_beta   90.00
_cell.angle_gamma   90.00
#
_symmetry.space_group_name_H-M   'P 1'
#
loop_
_entity.id
_entity.type
_entity.pdbx_description
1 polymer ?
#
loop_
_entity_poly.entity_id
_entity_poly.type
_entity_poly.pdbx_seq_one_letter_code
_entity_poly.pdbx_strand_id
1 'polypeptide(L)'
;MATNLTIILKRVSKVYHEGETIAGVVVVESNSEVRHEGLTLTLEGMVNLQLSSKNVGIFEAFSNSIKPINLINTNIELAPPGKIPPGVTEIPFEMPLRARQAVSPGYPGLLETYHGVFVNIMYNLKCSMKRSFLNKPLNTSCQVFVQYKHQEPAPLKPVRCEINPATIRASSAAASRAPMPQFQIYAEIDSTVCALDKPLTGKIRVDECSVPIRSIELQLVRVETCGCAEGYSKDATEIQNIQIGDGDVCRNRDIPVYMVLPRLFTCPTTTTVNFKIEFELNIAVIFEDDYLVTENFPILLIRSWSARTAEVAASVRAAPGLSVRARARALRLPRTTLRTILRADLPHAPPPALAGKQQTKAKKRKKLKPTQEVEHGAGCGQLVRSGYP
;
A
#
# COMPACT_ATOMS: atom_id res chain seq x y z
N MET A 1 -28.72 -23.97 -23.12
CA MET A 1 -27.40 -24.58 -22.89
C MET A 1 -26.57 -23.58 -22.10
N ALA A 2 -26.11 -23.95 -20.91
CA ALA A 2 -25.36 -23.06 -20.05
C ALA A 2 -23.86 -23.17 -20.39
N THR A 3 -23.24 -22.04 -20.74
CA THR A 3 -21.79 -21.92 -20.85
C THR A 3 -21.31 -21.12 -19.65
N ASN A 4 -20.37 -21.68 -18.89
CA ASN A 4 -19.78 -21.05 -17.73
C ASN A 4 -18.41 -20.48 -18.07
N LEU A 5 -18.10 -19.31 -17.52
CA LEU A 5 -16.82 -18.63 -17.66
C LEU A 5 -16.30 -18.30 -16.26
N THR A 6 -15.12 -18.81 -15.88
CA THR A 6 -14.54 -18.59 -14.55
C THR A 6 -13.06 -18.24 -14.62
N ILE A 7 -12.58 -17.47 -13.64
CA ILE A 7 -11.15 -17.14 -13.47
C ILE A 7 -10.65 -17.91 -12.25
N ILE A 8 -9.59 -18.71 -12.44
CA ILE A 8 -8.91 -19.43 -11.38
C ILE A 8 -7.49 -18.90 -11.26
N LEU A 9 -7.19 -18.27 -10.12
CA LEU A 9 -5.85 -17.74 -9.84
C LEU A 9 -4.92 -18.83 -9.33
N LYS A 10 -3.67 -18.81 -9.79
CA LYS A 10 -2.62 -19.70 -9.29
C LYS A 10 -2.34 -19.48 -7.79
N ARG A 11 -2.58 -18.27 -7.28
CA ARG A 11 -2.37 -17.89 -5.88
C ARG A 11 -3.70 -17.82 -5.13
N VAL A 12 -3.91 -18.75 -4.21
CA VAL A 12 -5.16 -18.88 -3.42
C VAL A 12 -5.44 -17.64 -2.57
N SER A 13 -4.41 -17.02 -1.99
CA SER A 13 -4.59 -15.81 -1.14
C SER A 13 -5.11 -14.60 -1.93
N LYS A 14 -4.92 -14.58 -3.26
CA LYS A 14 -5.18 -13.43 -4.14
C LYS A 14 -4.44 -12.14 -3.75
N VAL A 15 -3.50 -12.20 -2.80
CA VAL A 15 -2.67 -11.08 -2.36
C VAL A 15 -1.41 -10.99 -3.21
N TYR A 16 -1.10 -9.82 -3.74
CA TYR A 16 0.04 -9.53 -4.60
C TYR A 16 0.73 -8.23 -4.19
N HIS A 17 1.97 -8.06 -4.62
CA HIS A 17 2.76 -6.85 -4.43
C HIS A 17 3.13 -6.26 -5.79
N GLU A 18 3.34 -4.94 -5.85
CA GLU A 18 3.80 -4.28 -7.06
C GLU A 18 5.10 -4.91 -7.60
N GLY A 19 5.13 -5.14 -8.91
CA GLY A 19 6.18 -5.84 -9.63
C GLY A 19 5.92 -7.33 -9.85
N GLU A 20 5.00 -7.96 -9.09
CA GLU A 20 4.68 -9.37 -9.27
C GLU A 20 3.84 -9.64 -10.54
N THR A 21 3.80 -10.91 -10.96
CA THR A 21 2.92 -11.38 -12.04
C THR A 21 1.69 -12.07 -11.45
N ILE A 22 0.51 -11.67 -11.89
CA ILE A 22 -0.75 -12.36 -11.62
C ILE A 22 -0.91 -13.46 -12.68
N ALA A 23 -0.95 -14.71 -12.24
CA ALA A 23 -1.04 -15.87 -13.12
C ALA A 23 -2.23 -16.75 -12.74
N GLY A 24 -2.82 -17.41 -13.74
CA GLY A 24 -3.98 -18.28 -13.55
C GLY A 24 -4.45 -18.92 -14.85
N VAL A 25 -5.66 -19.44 -14.81
CA VAL A 25 -6.37 -19.96 -15.99
C VAL A 25 -7.77 -19.35 -16.04
N VAL A 26 -8.24 -19.08 -17.25
CA VAL A 26 -9.66 -18.85 -17.51
C VAL A 26 -10.26 -20.17 -17.98
N VAL A 27 -11.32 -20.60 -17.32
CA VAL A 27 -11.99 -21.87 -17.63
C VAL A 27 -13.32 -21.59 -18.32
N VAL A 28 -13.46 -22.16 -19.51
CA VAL A 28 -14.70 -22.18 -20.29
C VAL A 28 -15.27 -23.60 -20.21
N GLU A 29 -16.45 -23.73 -19.64
CA GLU A 29 -17.16 -25.00 -19.53
C GLU A 29 -18.47 -24.93 -20.30
N SER A 30 -18.69 -25.87 -21.22
CA SER A 30 -19.89 -25.91 -22.05
C SER A 30 -20.23 -27.34 -22.44
N ASN A 31 -21.52 -27.65 -22.55
CA ASN A 31 -21.98 -28.93 -23.07
C ASN A 31 -22.08 -28.98 -24.61
N SER A 32 -21.78 -27.86 -25.28
CA SER A 32 -21.78 -27.73 -26.74
C SER A 32 -20.68 -26.79 -27.22
N GLU A 33 -20.40 -26.80 -28.53
CA GLU A 33 -19.41 -25.91 -29.16
C GLU A 33 -19.81 -24.44 -28.98
N VAL A 34 -18.89 -23.61 -28.49
CA VAL A 34 -19.12 -22.19 -28.22
C VAL A 34 -18.43 -21.34 -29.29
N ARG A 35 -19.22 -20.66 -30.13
CA ARG A 35 -18.71 -19.65 -31.05
C ARG A 35 -18.54 -18.30 -30.33
N HIS A 36 -17.37 -17.69 -30.46
CA HIS A 36 -17.04 -16.41 -29.84
C HIS A 36 -16.30 -15.47 -30.81
N GLU A 37 -16.37 -14.16 -30.55
CA GLU A 37 -15.71 -13.07 -31.30
C GLU A 37 -14.47 -12.56 -30.55
N GLY A 38 -13.85 -13.43 -29.78
CA GLY A 38 -12.68 -13.14 -28.97
C GLY A 38 -12.95 -13.18 -27.47
N LEU A 39 -11.88 -13.48 -26.73
CA LEU A 39 -11.85 -13.57 -25.28
C LEU A 39 -10.77 -12.63 -24.77
N THR A 40 -11.14 -11.69 -23.91
CA THR A 40 -10.21 -10.71 -23.34
C THR A 40 -10.15 -10.81 -21.83
N LEU A 41 -9.00 -10.46 -21.25
CA LEU A 41 -8.80 -10.33 -19.81
C LEU A 41 -8.25 -8.93 -19.52
N THR A 42 -8.91 -8.22 -18.62
CA THR A 42 -8.53 -6.87 -18.19
C THR A 42 -8.22 -6.86 -16.71
N LEU A 43 -7.05 -6.34 -16.31
CA LEU A 43 -6.75 -5.93 -14.94
C LEU A 43 -7.00 -4.44 -14.79
N GLU A 44 -7.97 -4.10 -13.95
CA GLU A 44 -8.31 -2.73 -13.60
C GLU A 44 -8.01 -2.51 -12.13
N GLY A 45 -7.30 -1.43 -11.81
CA GLY A 45 -7.15 -0.94 -10.44
C GLY A 45 -7.50 0.53 -10.39
N MET A 46 -8.32 0.92 -9.42
CA MET A 46 -8.83 2.27 -9.31
C MET A 46 -9.07 2.68 -7.86
N VAL A 47 -9.00 3.98 -7.60
CA VAL A 47 -9.48 4.62 -6.38
C VAL A 47 -10.82 5.28 -6.67
N ASN A 48 -11.85 4.88 -5.94
CA ASN A 48 -13.12 5.58 -5.87
C ASN A 48 -13.15 6.40 -4.59
N LEU A 49 -13.55 7.66 -4.73
CA LEU A 49 -13.71 8.59 -3.61
C LEU A 49 -15.18 8.97 -3.54
N GLN A 50 -15.73 9.03 -2.33
CA GLN A 50 -17.09 9.47 -2.04
C GLN A 50 -17.01 10.55 -0.97
N LEU A 51 -17.74 11.66 -1.15
CA LEU A 51 -17.81 12.72 -0.13
C LEU A 51 -18.85 12.36 0.93
N SER A 52 -18.61 12.82 2.15
CA SER A 52 -19.52 12.62 3.28
C SER A 52 -20.79 13.43 3.14
N SER A 53 -21.93 12.79 3.43
CA SER A 53 -23.23 13.43 3.38
C SER A 53 -23.42 14.52 4.44
N LYS A 54 -22.57 14.52 5.49
CA LYS A 54 -22.59 15.52 6.56
C LYS A 54 -22.21 16.92 6.08
N ASN A 55 -21.48 17.00 4.97
CA ASN A 55 -20.99 18.26 4.38
C ASN A 55 -21.79 18.68 3.12
N VAL A 56 -22.97 18.09 2.89
CA VAL A 56 -23.76 18.20 1.65
C VAL A 56 -24.19 19.63 1.33
N GLY A 57 -24.42 20.49 2.32
CA GLY A 57 -24.88 21.87 2.07
C GLY A 57 -23.90 22.80 1.34
N ILE A 58 -22.59 22.47 1.32
CA ILE A 58 -21.55 23.30 0.67
C ILE A 58 -21.00 22.60 -0.58
N PHE A 59 -21.08 21.26 -0.64
CA PHE A 59 -20.39 20.46 -1.66
C PHE A 59 -21.31 19.65 -2.60
N GLU A 60 -22.63 19.83 -2.55
CA GLU A 60 -23.62 19.05 -3.33
C GLU A 60 -23.34 19.07 -4.85
N ALA A 61 -22.87 20.20 -5.38
CA ALA A 61 -22.54 20.38 -6.79
C ALA A 61 -21.31 19.58 -7.27
N PHE A 62 -20.46 19.09 -6.36
CA PHE A 62 -19.16 18.48 -6.68
C PHE A 62 -19.12 16.96 -6.49
N SER A 63 -20.15 16.37 -5.86
CA SER A 63 -20.27 14.90 -5.75
C SER A 63 -20.19 14.19 -7.11
N ASN A 64 -20.69 14.84 -8.17
CA ASN A 64 -20.64 14.35 -9.56
C ASN A 64 -19.32 14.63 -10.30
N SER A 65 -18.39 15.42 -9.73
CA SER A 65 -17.14 15.81 -10.40
C SER A 65 -15.94 14.94 -10.02
N ILE A 66 -16.03 14.15 -8.95
CA ILE A 66 -14.93 13.31 -8.49
C ILE A 66 -14.80 12.07 -9.39
N LYS A 67 -13.88 12.16 -10.35
CA LYS A 67 -13.55 11.06 -11.24
C LYS A 67 -12.71 10.01 -10.50
N PRO A 68 -13.00 8.70 -10.69
CA PRO A 68 -12.14 7.66 -10.18
C PRO A 68 -10.70 7.78 -10.67
N ILE A 69 -9.75 7.55 -9.77
CA ILE A 69 -8.32 7.62 -10.08
C ILE A 69 -7.88 6.25 -10.60
N ASN A 70 -7.49 6.18 -11.87
CA ASN A 70 -7.06 4.92 -12.47
C ASN A 70 -5.61 4.60 -12.10
N LEU A 71 -5.39 3.51 -11.37
CA LEU A 71 -4.07 3.03 -10.94
C LEU A 71 -3.40 2.13 -11.98
N ILE A 72 -4.17 1.21 -12.56
CA ILE A 72 -3.72 0.27 -13.58
C ILE A 72 -4.89 -0.08 -14.48
N ASN A 73 -4.63 -0.20 -15.77
CA ASN A 73 -5.57 -0.75 -16.74
C ASN A 73 -4.75 -1.50 -17.80
N THR A 74 -4.69 -2.81 -17.67
CA THR A 74 -3.92 -3.69 -18.56
C THR A 74 -4.88 -4.69 -19.18
N ASN A 75 -4.84 -4.83 -20.49
CA ASN A 75 -5.68 -5.75 -21.24
C ASN A 75 -4.81 -6.74 -22.02
N ILE A 76 -5.21 -8.01 -22.03
CA ILE A 76 -4.63 -9.04 -22.89
C ILE A 76 -5.74 -9.79 -23.62
N GLU A 77 -5.45 -10.19 -24.85
CA GLU A 77 -6.26 -11.12 -25.62
C GLU A 77 -5.90 -12.55 -25.21
N LEU A 78 -6.89 -13.30 -24.72
CA LEU A 78 -6.73 -14.70 -24.33
C LEU A 78 -6.99 -15.66 -25.49
N ALA A 79 -7.93 -15.31 -26.37
CA ALA A 79 -8.22 -16.07 -27.57
C ALA A 79 -8.82 -15.17 -28.66
N PRO A 80 -8.39 -15.32 -29.94
CA PRO A 80 -9.01 -14.63 -31.07
C PRO A 80 -10.42 -15.15 -31.37
N PRO A 81 -11.18 -14.50 -32.25
CA PRO A 81 -12.47 -15.02 -32.72
C PRO A 81 -12.37 -16.47 -33.19
N GLY A 82 -13.30 -17.32 -32.76
CA GLY A 82 -13.18 -18.75 -32.97
C GLY A 82 -14.30 -19.59 -32.36
N LYS A 83 -13.98 -20.87 -32.16
CA LYS A 83 -14.86 -21.88 -31.60
C LYS A 83 -14.12 -22.61 -30.47
N ILE A 84 -14.81 -22.83 -29.36
CA ILE A 84 -14.34 -23.63 -28.22
C ILE A 84 -15.11 -24.95 -28.21
N PRO A 85 -14.45 -26.11 -28.17
CA PRO A 85 -15.13 -27.41 -28.21
C PRO A 85 -15.99 -27.66 -26.95
N PRO A 86 -16.95 -28.60 -27.02
CA PRO A 86 -17.66 -29.08 -25.84
C PRO A 86 -16.69 -29.63 -24.78
N GLY A 87 -17.04 -29.48 -23.51
CA GLY A 87 -16.24 -29.89 -22.36
C GLY A 87 -15.66 -28.70 -21.60
N VAL A 88 -14.47 -28.91 -21.03
CA VAL A 88 -13.73 -27.91 -20.24
C VAL A 88 -12.51 -27.47 -21.03
N THR A 89 -12.40 -26.18 -21.30
CA THR A 89 -11.22 -25.57 -21.92
C THR A 89 -10.57 -24.61 -20.94
N GLU A 90 -9.29 -24.81 -20.66
CA GLU A 90 -8.48 -23.96 -19.80
C GLU A 90 -7.53 -23.09 -20.65
N ILE A 91 -7.58 -21.78 -20.45
CA ILE A 91 -6.74 -20.82 -21.16
C ILE A 91 -5.83 -20.13 -20.14
N PRO A 92 -4.53 -20.46 -20.11
CA PRO A 92 -3.60 -19.89 -19.15
C PRO A 92 -3.32 -18.42 -19.44
N PHE A 93 -3.06 -17.65 -18.39
CA PHE A 93 -2.67 -16.25 -18.51
C PHE A 93 -1.60 -15.86 -17.50
N GLU A 94 -0.83 -14.85 -17.87
CA GLU A 94 0.10 -14.14 -17.00
C GLU A 94 -0.02 -12.64 -17.28
N MET A 95 -0.21 -11.84 -16.24
CA MET A 95 -0.36 -10.39 -16.37
C MET A 95 0.49 -9.66 -15.32
N PRO A 96 1.38 -8.74 -15.73
CA PRO A 96 2.23 -8.01 -14.79
C PRO A 96 1.42 -7.01 -13.97
N LEU A 97 1.61 -7.04 -12.64
CA LEU A 97 1.07 -6.05 -11.71
C LEU A 97 2.07 -4.90 -11.57
N ARG A 98 2.00 -3.93 -12.48
CA ARG A 98 2.87 -2.76 -12.48
C ARG A 98 2.05 -1.50 -12.69
N ALA A 99 2.30 -0.48 -11.88
CA ALA A 99 1.72 0.83 -12.11
C ALA A 99 2.03 1.32 -13.55
N ARG A 100 1.12 2.10 -14.13
CA ARG A 100 1.49 2.93 -15.29
C ARG A 100 2.55 3.94 -14.83
N GLN A 101 3.50 4.27 -15.70
CA GLN A 101 4.45 5.35 -15.43
C GLN A 101 3.68 6.61 -15.02
N ALA A 102 4.07 7.21 -13.87
CA ALA A 102 3.38 8.30 -13.19
C ALA A 102 1.84 8.21 -13.33
N VAL A 103 1.25 7.20 -12.66
CA VAL A 103 -0.19 6.89 -12.57
C VAL A 103 -1.09 8.12 -12.62
N SER A 104 -0.68 9.16 -11.91
CA SER A 104 -1.09 10.57 -12.04
C SER A 104 -0.07 11.41 -11.28
N PRO A 105 0.07 12.73 -11.54
CA PRO A 105 0.91 13.60 -10.73
C PRO A 105 0.61 13.43 -9.23
N GLY A 106 1.62 13.12 -8.43
CA GLY A 106 1.48 12.93 -6.97
C GLY A 106 1.24 11.50 -6.48
N TYR A 107 1.24 10.49 -7.35
CA TYR A 107 1.06 9.07 -6.95
C TYR A 107 2.30 8.23 -7.28
N PRO A 108 3.01 7.67 -6.27
CA PRO A 108 4.31 7.03 -6.48
C PRO A 108 4.25 5.60 -7.05
N GLY A 109 3.07 4.99 -7.17
CA GLY A 109 2.92 3.60 -7.63
C GLY A 109 1.52 3.04 -7.40
N LEU A 110 1.41 1.71 -7.29
CA LEU A 110 0.16 1.06 -6.89
C LEU A 110 -0.10 1.30 -5.39
N LEU A 111 -1.37 1.40 -5.03
CA LEU A 111 -1.79 1.62 -3.66
C LEU A 111 -2.29 0.31 -3.04
N GLU A 112 -2.17 0.20 -1.73
CA GLU A 112 -2.71 -0.97 -1.04
C GLU A 112 -4.24 -1.02 -1.16
N THR A 113 -4.79 -2.21 -1.41
CA THR A 113 -6.23 -2.43 -1.52
C THR A 113 -6.90 -2.08 -0.19
N TYR A 114 -7.97 -1.29 -0.28
CA TYR A 114 -8.63 -0.72 0.87
C TYR A 114 -10.12 -0.51 0.60
N HIS A 115 -10.96 -0.85 1.56
CA HIS A 115 -12.41 -0.70 1.47
C HIS A 115 -12.90 0.11 2.67
N GLY A 116 -12.93 1.42 2.49
CA GLY A 116 -13.44 2.37 3.46
C GLY A 116 -14.86 2.80 3.18
N VAL A 117 -15.29 3.85 3.89
CA VAL A 117 -16.59 4.49 3.68
C VAL A 117 -16.47 5.50 2.55
N PHE A 118 -15.41 6.33 2.60
CA PHE A 118 -15.20 7.43 1.66
C PHE A 118 -14.08 7.17 0.66
N VAL A 119 -13.13 6.28 0.98
CA VAL A 119 -12.06 5.85 0.07
C VAL A 119 -12.20 4.36 -0.23
N ASN A 120 -12.17 3.99 -1.51
CA ASN A 120 -12.18 2.60 -1.95
C ASN A 120 -11.11 2.37 -3.02
N ILE A 121 -10.10 1.56 -2.69
CA ILE A 121 -9.00 1.19 -3.58
C ILE A 121 -9.19 -0.28 -3.94
N MET A 122 -9.46 -0.58 -5.21
CA MET A 122 -9.85 -1.92 -5.65
C MET A 122 -9.13 -2.34 -6.93
N TYR A 123 -8.76 -3.62 -7.00
CA TYR A 123 -8.16 -4.25 -8.18
C TYR A 123 -8.98 -5.46 -8.62
N ASN A 124 -9.43 -5.47 -9.87
CA ASN A 124 -10.25 -6.52 -10.44
C ASN A 124 -9.66 -7.06 -11.74
N LEU A 125 -9.65 -8.38 -11.85
CA LEU A 125 -9.55 -9.06 -13.13
C LEU A 125 -10.96 -9.23 -13.69
N LYS A 126 -11.15 -8.86 -14.95
CA LYS A 126 -12.40 -9.01 -15.69
C LYS A 126 -12.12 -9.79 -16.95
N CYS A 127 -12.75 -10.94 -17.12
CA CYS A 127 -12.72 -11.69 -18.36
C CYS A 127 -14.03 -11.52 -19.10
N SER A 128 -13.95 -11.19 -20.39
CA SER A 128 -15.10 -10.98 -21.27
C SER A 128 -14.97 -11.84 -22.52
N MET A 129 -15.95 -12.70 -22.74
CA MET A 129 -16.12 -13.45 -23.99
C MET A 129 -17.21 -12.77 -24.82
N LYS A 130 -16.80 -12.11 -25.91
CA LYS A 130 -17.75 -11.60 -26.89
C LYS A 130 -18.34 -12.79 -27.65
N ARG A 131 -19.65 -12.84 -27.76
CA ARG A 131 -20.37 -13.87 -28.54
C ARG A 131 -21.05 -13.20 -29.74
N SER A 132 -21.57 -14.00 -30.65
CA SER A 132 -22.33 -13.50 -31.81
C SER A 132 -23.45 -12.55 -31.36
N PHE A 133 -23.84 -11.60 -32.22
CA PHE A 133 -24.81 -10.54 -31.92
C PHE A 133 -26.11 -10.99 -31.19
N LEU A 134 -26.60 -12.20 -31.46
CA LEU A 134 -27.79 -12.77 -30.83
C LEU A 134 -27.57 -13.31 -29.41
N ASN A 135 -26.32 -13.53 -29.01
CA ASN A 135 -25.93 -14.10 -27.73
C ASN A 135 -25.30 -13.04 -26.83
N LYS A 136 -25.80 -12.90 -25.60
CA LYS A 136 -25.21 -11.99 -24.59
C LYS A 136 -23.73 -12.33 -24.37
N PRO A 137 -22.80 -11.39 -24.19
CA PRO A 137 -21.42 -11.71 -23.83
C PRO A 137 -21.39 -12.44 -22.48
N LEU A 138 -20.40 -13.31 -22.28
CA LEU A 138 -20.13 -13.89 -20.96
C LEU A 138 -19.08 -13.03 -20.27
N ASN A 139 -19.35 -12.66 -19.03
CA ASN A 139 -18.42 -11.87 -18.24
C ASN A 139 -18.23 -12.54 -16.88
N THR A 140 -17.00 -12.55 -16.40
CA THR A 140 -16.66 -12.98 -15.05
C THR A 140 -15.60 -12.04 -14.51
N SER A 141 -15.56 -11.88 -13.19
CA SER A 141 -14.55 -11.05 -12.55
C SER A 141 -14.10 -11.65 -11.24
N CYS A 142 -12.86 -11.37 -10.87
CA CYS A 142 -12.36 -11.70 -9.55
C CYS A 142 -11.48 -10.58 -9.03
N GLN A 143 -11.71 -10.22 -7.76
CA GLN A 143 -10.87 -9.26 -7.07
C GLN A 143 -9.51 -9.88 -6.73
N VAL A 144 -8.47 -9.06 -6.86
CA VAL A 144 -7.14 -9.32 -6.32
C VAL A 144 -6.80 -8.23 -5.31
N PHE A 145 -5.96 -8.56 -4.33
CA PHE A 145 -5.56 -7.64 -3.28
C PHE A 145 -4.11 -7.25 -3.50
N VAL A 146 -3.85 -5.96 -3.61
CA VAL A 146 -2.50 -5.39 -3.61
C VAL A 146 -2.15 -5.04 -2.18
N GLN A 147 -0.99 -5.46 -1.71
CA GLN A 147 -0.41 -5.05 -0.43
C GLN A 147 0.96 -4.40 -0.66
N TYR A 148 1.27 -3.41 0.16
CA TYR A 148 2.63 -2.91 0.23
C TYR A 148 3.56 -4.03 0.67
N LYS A 149 4.77 -4.01 0.10
CA LYS A 149 5.84 -4.84 0.64
C LYS A 149 6.05 -4.44 2.10
N HIS A 150 6.46 -5.41 2.89
CA HIS A 150 6.85 -5.12 4.24
C HIS A 150 8.00 -4.10 4.21
N GLN A 151 8.17 -3.35 5.29
CA GLN A 151 9.22 -2.34 5.47
C GLN A 151 10.00 -2.63 6.75
N GLU A 152 11.25 -2.20 6.84
CA GLU A 152 12.06 -2.45 8.04
C GLU A 152 11.33 -1.87 9.26
N PRO A 153 11.41 -2.54 10.42
CA PRO A 153 10.78 -2.02 11.64
C PRO A 153 11.30 -0.62 11.91
N ALA A 154 10.39 0.32 12.17
CA ALA A 154 10.79 1.62 12.68
C ALA A 154 11.44 1.44 14.07
N PRO A 155 12.45 2.26 14.40
CA PRO A 155 12.99 2.27 15.75
C PRO A 155 11.88 2.66 16.73
N LEU A 156 11.86 2.01 17.90
CA LEU A 156 10.95 2.41 18.97
C LEU A 156 11.35 3.81 19.42
N LYS A 157 10.41 4.74 19.31
CA LYS A 157 10.55 6.11 19.78
C LYS A 157 9.38 6.40 20.71
N PRO A 158 9.55 6.13 22.02
CA PRO A 158 8.50 6.37 22.98
C PRO A 158 8.04 7.82 22.95
N VAL A 159 6.73 8.01 22.93
CA VAL A 159 6.08 9.31 23.01
C VAL A 159 5.43 9.40 24.38
N ARG A 160 5.83 10.40 25.15
CA ARG A 160 5.31 10.68 26.49
C ARG A 160 4.47 11.93 26.42
N CYS A 161 3.32 11.91 27.08
CA CYS A 161 2.51 13.09 27.29
C CYS A 161 2.08 13.18 28.75
N GLU A 162 1.75 14.41 29.11
CA GLU A 162 1.20 14.77 30.40
C GLU A 162 -0.20 15.31 30.18
N ILE A 163 -1.19 14.65 30.77
CA ILE A 163 -2.60 14.97 30.65
C ILE A 163 -3.01 15.58 32.00
N ASN A 164 -3.18 16.89 32.00
CA ASN A 164 -3.57 17.67 33.16
C ASN A 164 -4.46 18.85 32.71
N PRO A 165 -5.11 19.55 33.65
CA PRO A 165 -5.95 20.70 33.32
C PRO A 165 -5.29 21.79 32.47
N ALA A 166 -3.96 22.00 32.59
CA ALA A 166 -3.25 22.99 31.80
C ALA A 166 -3.07 22.53 30.34
N THR A 167 -2.69 21.27 30.10
CA THR A 167 -2.48 20.73 28.75
C THR A 167 -3.79 20.57 27.98
N ILE A 168 -4.88 20.20 28.66
CA ILE A 168 -6.22 20.14 28.04
C ILE A 168 -6.72 21.53 27.64
N ARG A 169 -6.60 22.54 28.51
CA ARG A 169 -7.00 23.92 28.19
C ARG A 169 -6.20 24.52 27.04
N ALA A 170 -4.92 24.18 26.93
CA ALA A 170 -4.07 24.63 25.83
C ALA A 170 -4.49 23.99 24.48
N SER A 171 -5.05 22.79 24.52
CA SER A 171 -5.42 21.99 23.34
C SER A 171 -6.86 22.25 22.86
N SER A 172 -7.76 22.70 23.73
CA SER A 172 -9.15 23.03 23.38
C SER A 172 -9.33 24.53 23.06
N ALA A 173 -9.65 24.87 21.80
CA ALA A 173 -9.95 26.26 21.38
C ALA A 173 -11.26 26.83 21.95
N ALA A 174 -12.10 25.98 22.57
CA ALA A 174 -13.28 26.38 23.32
C ALA A 174 -13.12 25.92 24.76
N ALA A 175 -12.70 26.83 25.65
CA ALA A 175 -12.67 26.57 27.07
C ALA A 175 -14.10 26.28 27.55
N SER A 176 -14.39 25.01 27.81
CA SER A 176 -15.57 24.61 28.57
C SER A 176 -15.55 25.37 29.91
N ARG A 177 -16.64 26.09 30.22
CA ARG A 177 -16.83 26.78 31.51
C ARG A 177 -17.19 25.81 32.65
N ALA A 178 -17.31 24.51 32.38
CA ALA A 178 -17.58 23.53 33.42
C ALA A 178 -16.37 23.45 34.38
N PRO A 179 -16.61 23.29 35.70
CA PRO A 179 -15.52 23.03 36.64
C PRO A 179 -14.83 21.73 36.24
N MET A 180 -13.56 21.83 35.89
CA MET A 180 -12.73 20.68 35.52
C MET A 180 -12.07 20.10 36.78
N PRO A 181 -12.08 18.78 36.98
CA PRO A 181 -11.39 18.15 38.10
C PRO A 181 -9.88 18.45 38.06
N GLN A 182 -9.23 18.42 39.21
CA GLN A 182 -7.77 18.43 39.29
C GLN A 182 -7.26 17.02 39.12
N PHE A 183 -6.38 16.80 38.15
CA PHE A 183 -5.80 15.50 37.88
C PHE A 183 -4.42 15.64 37.25
N GLN A 184 -3.64 14.58 37.40
CA GLN A 184 -2.28 14.46 36.89
C GLN A 184 -2.10 13.05 36.34
N ILE A 185 -2.13 12.91 35.02
CA ILE A 185 -2.07 11.63 34.33
C ILE A 185 -0.92 11.66 33.34
N TYR A 186 -0.13 10.59 33.30
CA TYR A 186 0.98 10.41 32.37
C TYR A 186 0.66 9.27 31.44
N ALA A 187 0.89 9.46 30.14
CA ALA A 187 0.82 8.38 29.17
C ALA A 187 2.14 8.27 28.41
N GLU A 188 2.58 7.04 28.17
CA GLU A 188 3.72 6.71 27.34
C GLU A 188 3.30 5.66 26.32
N ILE A 189 3.41 5.98 25.04
CA ILE A 189 3.19 5.04 23.93
C ILE A 189 4.57 4.67 23.37
N ASP A 190 4.87 3.38 23.21
CA ASP A 190 6.23 2.92 22.84
C ASP A 190 6.68 3.40 21.46
N SER A 191 5.73 3.66 20.56
CA SER A 191 5.97 4.22 19.22
C SER A 191 4.67 4.77 18.61
N THR A 192 4.77 5.86 17.86
CA THR A 192 3.67 6.30 16.97
C THR A 192 3.78 5.69 15.58
N VAL A 193 4.88 5.01 15.25
CA VAL A 193 5.02 4.20 14.03
C VAL A 193 4.81 2.73 14.37
N CYS A 194 3.69 2.17 13.92
CA CYS A 194 3.14 0.93 14.46
C CYS A 194 2.98 -0.12 13.34
N ALA A 195 3.42 -1.34 13.62
CA ALA A 195 3.29 -2.44 12.70
C ALA A 195 1.88 -3.04 12.76
N LEU A 196 1.24 -3.26 11.62
CA LEU A 196 -0.11 -3.83 11.55
C LEU A 196 -0.23 -5.24 12.16
N ASP A 197 0.88 -5.98 12.25
CA ASP A 197 0.93 -7.33 12.81
C ASP A 197 1.32 -7.35 14.29
N LYS A 198 1.52 -6.18 14.91
CA LYS A 198 1.87 -6.04 16.33
C LYS A 198 0.82 -5.24 17.11
N PRO A 199 0.71 -5.49 18.41
CA PRO A 199 -0.08 -4.64 19.30
C PRO A 199 0.55 -3.24 19.42
N LEU A 200 -0.30 -2.24 19.63
CA LEU A 200 0.10 -0.95 20.20
C LEU A 200 0.39 -1.17 21.69
N THR A 201 1.55 -0.73 22.16
CA THR A 201 2.01 -0.93 23.53
C THR A 201 2.44 0.38 24.18
N GLY A 202 2.42 0.39 25.51
CA GLY A 202 2.75 1.56 26.30
C GLY A 202 2.28 1.41 27.74
N LYS A 203 2.08 2.53 28.42
CA LYS A 203 1.59 2.58 29.80
C LYS A 203 0.93 3.91 30.14
N ILE A 204 0.01 3.86 31.09
CA ILE A 204 -0.66 5.04 31.66
C ILE A 204 -0.49 5.01 33.17
N ARG A 205 -0.20 6.15 33.78
CA ARG A 205 -0.08 6.30 35.23
C ARG A 205 -0.91 7.48 35.69
N VAL A 206 -1.73 7.28 36.71
CA VAL A 206 -2.48 8.36 37.37
C VAL A 206 -1.74 8.69 38.65
N ASP A 207 -1.21 9.91 38.77
CA ASP A 207 -0.47 10.33 39.97
C ASP A 207 -1.41 11.02 40.95
N GLU A 208 -2.23 11.95 40.47
CA GLU A 208 -3.19 12.70 41.27
C GLU A 208 -4.54 12.80 40.58
N CYS A 209 -5.63 12.82 41.36
CA CYS A 209 -6.99 12.92 40.84
C CYS A 209 -7.95 13.32 41.96
N SER A 210 -8.65 14.45 41.82
CA SER A 210 -9.57 14.99 42.84
C SER A 210 -10.96 14.35 42.80
N VAL A 211 -11.30 13.71 41.68
CA VAL A 211 -12.57 12.99 41.47
C VAL A 211 -12.21 11.54 41.11
N PRO A 212 -12.90 10.53 41.63
CA PRO A 212 -12.64 9.14 41.25
C PRO A 212 -12.79 8.92 39.74
N ILE A 213 -11.93 8.07 39.17
CA ILE A 213 -12.03 7.69 37.76
C ILE A 213 -13.09 6.58 37.63
N ARG A 214 -13.97 6.69 36.64
CA ARG A 214 -14.91 5.63 36.26
C ARG A 214 -14.24 4.62 35.33
N SER A 215 -13.61 5.12 34.26
CA SER A 215 -12.92 4.26 33.30
C SER A 215 -11.77 4.98 32.60
N ILE A 216 -10.79 4.18 32.16
CA ILE A 216 -9.75 4.60 31.22
C ILE A 216 -9.91 3.73 29.97
N GLU A 217 -10.13 4.39 28.85
CA GLU A 217 -10.44 3.76 27.56
C GLU A 217 -9.43 4.16 26.49
N LEU A 218 -9.17 3.24 25.58
CA LEU A 218 -8.37 3.45 24.39
C LEU A 218 -9.26 3.30 23.16
N GLN A 219 -9.32 4.35 22.35
CA GLN A 219 -10.10 4.35 21.12
C GLN A 219 -9.18 4.45 19.93
N LEU A 220 -9.23 3.46 19.05
CA LEU A 220 -8.59 3.51 17.76
C LEU A 220 -9.57 4.14 16.78
N VAL A 221 -9.16 5.26 16.19
CA VAL A 221 -9.96 6.02 15.24
C VAL A 221 -9.29 5.97 13.88
N ARG A 222 -10.08 5.67 12.86
CA ARG A 222 -9.69 5.80 11.46
C ARG A 222 -10.21 7.13 10.94
N VAL A 223 -9.36 7.87 10.27
CA VAL A 223 -9.68 9.16 9.67
C VAL A 223 -9.54 9.05 8.16
N GLU A 224 -10.64 9.23 7.45
CA GLU A 224 -10.65 9.31 6.00
C GLU A 224 -10.77 10.76 5.57
N THR A 225 -9.80 11.23 4.80
CA THR A 225 -9.86 12.54 4.17
C THR A 225 -10.02 12.35 2.67
N CYS A 226 -11.03 12.95 2.05
CA CYS A 226 -11.26 12.92 0.60
C CYS A 226 -11.44 14.34 0.10
N GLY A 227 -10.80 14.68 -1.02
CA GLY A 227 -10.93 16.02 -1.57
C GLY A 227 -10.42 16.16 -3.00
N CYS A 228 -10.62 17.35 -3.52
CA CYS A 228 -10.10 17.81 -4.80
C CYS A 228 -9.51 19.22 -4.61
N ALA A 229 -9.11 19.88 -5.70
CA ALA A 229 -8.55 21.23 -5.66
C ALA A 229 -9.48 22.28 -4.99
N GLU A 230 -10.79 21.99 -4.90
CA GLU A 230 -11.81 22.91 -4.38
C GLU A 230 -12.12 22.69 -2.89
N GLY A 231 -11.63 21.62 -2.26
CA GLY A 231 -11.83 21.35 -0.84
C GLY A 231 -11.63 19.90 -0.42
N TYR A 232 -11.52 19.67 0.89
CA TYR A 232 -11.38 18.36 1.52
C TYR A 232 -12.46 18.14 2.57
N SER A 233 -13.02 16.93 2.60
CA SER A 233 -13.87 16.40 3.68
C SER A 233 -13.04 15.46 4.53
N LYS A 234 -13.11 15.60 5.85
CA LYS A 234 -12.48 14.73 6.84
C LYS A 234 -13.56 14.06 7.67
N ASP A 235 -13.55 12.73 7.75
CA ASP A 235 -14.48 11.96 8.55
C ASP A 235 -13.74 10.94 9.41
N ALA A 236 -13.99 11.01 10.72
CA ALA A 236 -13.45 10.09 11.72
C ALA A 236 -14.46 8.95 11.99
N THR A 237 -13.97 7.72 12.04
CA THR A 237 -14.71 6.51 12.41
C THR A 237 -13.98 5.82 13.54
N GLU A 238 -14.64 5.62 14.69
CA GLU A 238 -14.11 4.73 15.72
C GLU A 238 -14.14 3.30 15.20
N ILE A 239 -12.99 2.62 15.20
CA ILE A 239 -12.85 1.25 14.70
C ILE A 239 -12.64 0.22 15.82
N GLN A 240 -12.22 0.66 17.00
CA GLN A 240 -12.09 -0.18 18.19
C GLN A 240 -12.09 0.70 19.43
N ASN A 241 -12.81 0.29 20.47
CA ASN A 241 -12.70 0.83 21.82
C ASN A 241 -12.39 -0.33 22.78
N ILE A 242 -11.39 -0.15 23.65
CA ILE A 242 -11.11 -1.06 24.76
C ILE A 242 -10.98 -0.29 26.06
N GLN A 243 -11.57 -0.82 27.12
CA GLN A 243 -11.38 -0.32 28.48
C GLN A 243 -10.15 -1.01 29.09
N ILE A 244 -9.20 -0.21 29.59
CA ILE A 244 -7.95 -0.69 30.21
C ILE A 244 -7.86 -0.36 31.71
N GLY A 245 -8.73 0.50 32.21
CA GLY A 245 -8.92 0.77 33.63
C GLY A 245 -10.40 0.80 33.97
N ASP A 246 -10.78 0.14 35.05
CA ASP A 246 -12.15 0.08 35.58
C ASP A 246 -12.19 0.56 37.02
N GLY A 247 -13.10 1.50 37.31
CA GLY A 247 -13.20 2.17 38.59
C GLY A 247 -11.98 3.04 38.92
N ASP A 248 -11.91 3.46 40.19
CA ASP A 248 -10.88 4.40 40.62
C ASP A 248 -9.51 3.72 40.73
N VAL A 249 -8.73 3.85 39.66
CA VAL A 249 -7.45 3.16 39.51
C VAL A 249 -6.44 3.59 40.58
N CYS A 250 -5.59 2.65 41.00
CA CYS A 250 -4.52 2.91 41.96
C CYS A 250 -3.59 4.04 41.49
N ARG A 251 -3.33 5.00 42.38
CA ARG A 251 -2.39 6.10 42.10
C ARG A 251 -0.95 5.60 42.02
N ASN A 252 -0.12 6.29 41.24
CA ASN A 252 1.31 6.02 41.07
C ASN A 252 1.63 4.59 40.60
N ARG A 253 0.69 3.94 39.89
CA ARG A 253 0.90 2.62 39.29
C ARG A 253 0.71 2.65 37.78
N ASP A 254 1.64 2.03 37.08
CA ASP A 254 1.59 1.89 35.62
C ASP A 254 0.52 0.85 35.24
N ILE A 255 -0.47 1.30 34.47
CA ILE A 255 -1.46 0.48 33.78
C ILE A 255 -0.89 0.18 32.39
N PRO A 256 -0.65 -1.09 32.02
CA PRO A 256 -0.07 -1.42 30.73
C PRO A 256 -1.08 -1.20 29.60
N VAL A 257 -0.64 -0.54 28.52
CA VAL A 257 -1.36 -0.43 27.26
C VAL A 257 -0.99 -1.62 26.38
N TYR A 258 -2.00 -2.35 25.90
CA TYR A 258 -1.83 -3.45 24.95
C TYR A 258 -3.07 -3.57 24.06
N MET A 259 -3.05 -2.92 22.90
CA MET A 259 -4.17 -2.94 21.94
C MET A 259 -3.77 -3.72 20.69
N VAL A 260 -4.43 -4.86 20.45
CA VAL A 260 -4.27 -5.61 19.20
C VAL A 260 -5.07 -4.93 18.10
N LEU A 261 -4.38 -4.51 17.04
CA LEU A 261 -4.99 -3.83 15.89
C LEU A 261 -6.00 -4.76 15.16
N PRO A 262 -7.22 -4.26 14.86
CA PRO A 262 -8.27 -5.06 14.26
C PRO A 262 -8.02 -5.23 12.76
N ARG A 263 -7.51 -6.41 12.36
CA ARG A 263 -7.01 -6.69 11.00
C ARG A 263 -7.93 -6.32 9.84
N LEU A 264 -9.25 -6.38 10.02
CA LEU A 264 -10.23 -6.05 8.97
C LEU A 264 -10.55 -4.56 8.87
N PHE A 265 -10.18 -3.77 9.89
CA PHE A 265 -10.48 -2.34 9.98
C PHE A 265 -9.22 -1.46 9.91
N THR A 266 -8.03 -2.06 9.92
CA THR A 266 -6.74 -1.36 9.80
C THR A 266 -6.03 -1.68 8.49
N CYS A 267 -5.39 -0.65 7.93
CA CYS A 267 -4.51 -0.74 6.78
C CYS A 267 -3.30 0.20 7.00
N PRO A 268 -2.28 0.19 6.13
CA PRO A 268 -1.21 1.16 6.22
C PRO A 268 -1.73 2.57 6.04
N THR A 269 -1.20 3.50 6.85
CA THR A 269 -1.47 4.93 6.67
C THR A 269 -1.06 5.33 5.25
N THR A 270 -1.99 5.94 4.54
CA THR A 270 -1.84 6.30 3.12
C THR A 270 -2.11 7.78 2.97
N THR A 271 -1.12 8.53 2.50
CA THR A 271 -1.23 9.98 2.28
C THR A 271 -1.00 10.27 0.81
N THR A 272 -2.01 10.83 0.15
CA THR A 272 -1.95 11.25 -1.25
C THR A 272 -2.41 12.69 -1.39
N VAL A 273 -2.38 13.21 -2.62
CA VAL A 273 -2.89 14.56 -2.91
C VAL A 273 -4.39 14.63 -2.68
N ASN A 274 -5.18 13.69 -3.23
CA ASN A 274 -6.64 13.81 -3.23
C ASN A 274 -7.31 13.11 -2.03
N PHE A 275 -6.61 12.20 -1.36
CA PHE A 275 -7.18 11.50 -0.22
C PHE A 275 -6.11 11.05 0.78
N LYS A 276 -6.55 10.82 2.02
CA LYS A 276 -5.74 10.26 3.09
C LYS A 276 -6.52 9.21 3.87
N ILE A 277 -5.82 8.19 4.33
CA ILE A 277 -6.30 7.19 5.28
C ILE A 277 -5.34 7.25 6.45
N GLU A 278 -5.78 7.85 7.54
CA GLU A 278 -5.01 8.14 8.74
C GLU A 278 -5.59 7.42 9.95
N PHE A 279 -4.79 7.27 11.00
CA PHE A 279 -5.20 6.60 12.23
C PHE A 279 -4.77 7.44 13.42
N GLU A 280 -5.63 7.46 14.43
CA GLU A 280 -5.43 8.19 15.68
C GLU A 280 -5.75 7.24 16.83
N LEU A 281 -4.93 7.28 17.90
CA LEU A 281 -5.21 6.62 19.17
C LEU A 281 -5.65 7.68 20.16
N ASN A 282 -6.86 7.57 20.67
CA ASN A 282 -7.34 8.41 21.76
C ASN A 282 -7.21 7.67 23.09
N ILE A 283 -6.67 8.35 24.08
CA ILE A 283 -6.79 7.96 25.48
C ILE A 283 -7.94 8.77 26.06
N ALA A 284 -9.00 8.10 26.50
CA ALA A 284 -10.16 8.72 27.13
C ALA A 284 -10.18 8.36 28.62
N VAL A 285 -10.22 9.38 29.47
CA VAL A 285 -10.38 9.23 30.92
C VAL A 285 -11.71 9.82 31.31
N ILE A 286 -12.56 8.97 31.87
CA ILE A 286 -13.92 9.29 32.26
C ILE A 286 -13.98 9.27 33.77
N PHE A 287 -14.38 10.38 34.36
CA PHE A 287 -14.49 10.55 35.80
C PHE A 287 -15.91 10.19 36.28
N GLU A 288 -16.09 9.92 37.58
CA GLU A 288 -17.41 9.60 38.14
C GLU A 288 -18.44 10.73 38.02
N ASP A 289 -17.99 11.98 37.88
CA ASP A 289 -18.82 13.16 37.63
C ASP A 289 -19.15 13.39 36.14
N ASP A 290 -18.91 12.38 35.29
CA ASP A 290 -19.08 12.39 33.84
C ASP A 290 -18.17 13.38 33.09
N TYR A 291 -17.19 14.00 33.75
CA TYR A 291 -16.16 14.75 33.04
C TYR A 291 -15.36 13.79 32.15
N LEU A 292 -15.12 14.20 30.90
CA LEU A 292 -14.36 13.41 29.92
C LEU A 292 -13.12 14.19 29.50
N VAL A 293 -11.97 13.55 29.66
CA VAL A 293 -10.70 14.03 29.14
C VAL A 293 -10.25 13.11 28.02
N THR A 294 -9.88 13.68 26.88
CA THR A 294 -9.31 12.93 25.76
C THR A 294 -7.97 13.50 25.35
N GLU A 295 -7.01 12.62 25.11
CA GLU A 295 -5.71 12.94 24.51
C GLU A 295 -5.53 12.13 23.23
N ASN A 296 -5.17 12.80 22.13
CA ASN A 296 -5.11 12.22 20.79
C ASN A 296 -3.67 12.03 20.33
N PHE A 297 -3.34 10.84 19.83
CA PHE A 297 -2.04 10.51 19.26
C PHE A 297 -2.21 10.11 17.80
N PRO A 298 -1.70 10.89 16.83
CA PRO A 298 -1.63 10.41 15.45
C PRO A 298 -0.66 9.23 15.36
N ILE A 299 -1.11 8.13 14.75
CA ILE A 299 -0.30 6.94 14.55
C ILE A 299 -0.13 6.62 13.07
N LEU A 300 1.09 6.22 12.71
CA LEU A 300 1.47 5.76 11.39
C LEU A 300 1.44 4.24 11.37
N LEU A 301 0.45 3.65 10.71
CA LEU A 301 0.37 2.21 10.53
C LEU A 301 1.19 1.78 9.31
N ILE A 302 2.05 0.77 9.47
CA ILE A 302 2.90 0.23 8.41
C ILE A 302 2.81 -1.30 8.34
N ARG A 303 3.05 -1.86 7.15
CA ARG A 303 3.44 -3.27 7.03
C ARG A 303 4.92 -3.38 7.30
N SER A 304 5.32 -3.97 8.42
CA SER A 304 6.73 -4.21 8.72
C SER A 304 6.99 -5.68 9.03
N TRP A 305 8.24 -6.10 8.87
CA TRP A 305 8.65 -7.42 9.32
C TRP A 305 8.65 -7.48 10.84
N SER A 306 8.26 -8.61 11.42
CA SER A 306 8.56 -8.85 12.84
C SER A 306 10.08 -8.72 13.08
N ALA A 307 10.50 -8.29 14.28
CA ALA A 307 11.93 -8.12 14.58
C ALA A 307 12.73 -9.40 14.33
N ARG A 308 12.16 -10.56 14.65
CA ARG A 308 12.73 -11.88 14.37
C ARG A 308 12.84 -12.15 12.87
N THR A 309 11.86 -11.74 12.07
CA THR A 309 11.91 -11.89 10.61
C THR A 309 12.90 -10.91 9.97
N ALA A 310 13.04 -9.71 10.53
CA ALA A 310 13.99 -8.69 10.08
C ALA A 310 15.43 -9.09 10.40
N GLU A 311 15.73 -9.60 11.61
CA GLU A 311 17.03 -10.18 11.98
C GLU A 311 17.41 -11.33 11.07
N VAL A 312 16.44 -12.21 10.79
CA VAL A 312 16.69 -13.33 9.87
C VAL A 312 16.89 -12.83 8.43
N ALA A 313 16.10 -11.86 7.95
CA ALA A 313 16.32 -11.25 6.63
C ALA A 313 17.69 -10.57 6.55
N ALA A 314 18.09 -9.82 7.58
CA ALA A 314 19.40 -9.17 7.68
C ALA A 314 20.55 -10.19 7.71
N SER A 315 20.41 -11.28 8.47
CA SER A 315 21.36 -12.39 8.51
C SER A 315 21.46 -13.09 7.14
N VAL A 316 20.35 -13.26 6.43
CA VAL A 316 20.32 -13.78 5.05
C VAL A 316 21.02 -12.83 4.08
N ARG A 317 20.85 -11.51 4.22
CA ARG A 317 21.54 -10.49 3.42
C ARG A 317 23.06 -10.48 3.65
N ALA A 318 23.49 -10.72 4.89
CA ALA A 318 24.90 -10.80 5.26
C ALA A 318 25.62 -12.09 4.82
N ALA A 319 24.90 -13.10 4.31
CA ALA A 319 25.45 -14.40 3.93
C ALA A 319 25.17 -14.79 2.45
N PRO A 320 25.74 -14.08 1.47
CA PRO A 320 25.47 -14.29 0.04
C PRO A 320 25.92 -15.67 -0.50
N GLY A 321 26.88 -16.34 0.15
CA GLY A 321 27.47 -17.60 -0.31
C GLY A 321 26.75 -18.90 0.06
N LEU A 322 25.68 -18.85 0.87
CA LEU A 322 24.98 -20.07 1.30
C LEU A 322 23.85 -20.46 0.33
N SER A 323 23.62 -21.75 0.10
CA SER A 323 22.45 -22.20 -0.66
C SER A 323 21.15 -21.94 0.11
N VAL A 324 20.01 -21.79 -0.59
CA VAL A 324 18.67 -21.62 0.03
C VAL A 324 18.38 -22.67 1.10
N ARG A 325 18.82 -23.93 0.88
CA ARG A 325 18.65 -25.05 1.81
C ARG A 325 19.58 -24.93 3.03
N ALA A 326 20.80 -24.42 2.84
CA ALA A 326 21.74 -24.15 3.93
C ALA A 326 21.28 -22.98 4.81
N ARG A 327 20.78 -21.89 4.20
CA ARG A 327 20.18 -20.73 4.91
C ARG A 327 18.95 -21.16 5.71
N ALA A 328 18.07 -21.97 5.11
CA ALA A 328 16.88 -22.49 5.78
C ALA A 328 17.19 -23.33 7.03
N ARG A 329 18.24 -24.16 6.93
CA ARG A 329 18.66 -25.05 8.02
C ARG A 329 19.36 -24.27 9.14
N ALA A 330 20.13 -23.24 8.81
CA ALA A 330 20.80 -22.38 9.79
C ALA A 330 19.82 -21.55 10.63
N LEU A 331 18.71 -21.10 10.03
CA LEU A 331 17.79 -20.13 10.65
C LEU A 331 16.53 -20.75 11.27
N ARG A 332 16.38 -22.08 11.20
CA ARG A 332 15.20 -22.84 11.68
C ARG A 332 13.84 -22.25 11.24
N LEU A 333 13.80 -21.55 10.11
CA LEU A 333 12.59 -20.89 9.64
C LEU A 333 11.61 -21.87 8.95
N PRO A 334 10.29 -21.63 9.06
CA PRO A 334 9.31 -22.27 8.21
C PRO A 334 9.59 -21.99 6.72
N ARG A 335 9.33 -23.00 5.86
CA ARG A 335 9.55 -22.89 4.40
C ARG A 335 8.78 -21.73 3.75
N THR A 336 7.64 -21.35 4.30
CA THR A 336 6.81 -20.22 3.84
C THR A 336 7.52 -18.89 4.07
N THR A 337 8.06 -18.66 5.27
CA THR A 337 8.81 -17.45 5.65
C THR A 337 10.07 -17.27 4.79
N LEU A 338 10.81 -18.35 4.54
CA LEU A 338 11.98 -18.33 3.65
C LEU A 338 11.64 -17.96 2.21
N ARG A 339 10.53 -18.47 1.67
CA ARG A 339 10.08 -18.13 0.30
C ARG A 339 9.72 -16.65 0.19
N THR A 340 9.12 -16.06 1.22
CA THR A 340 8.80 -14.62 1.25
C THR A 340 10.06 -13.76 1.30
N ILE A 341 11.04 -14.13 2.12
CA ILE A 341 12.33 -13.42 2.23
C ILE A 341 13.10 -13.51 0.91
N LEU A 342 13.26 -14.70 0.33
CA LEU A 342 14.06 -14.90 -0.89
C LEU A 342 13.44 -14.31 -2.16
N ARG A 343 12.11 -14.15 -2.22
CA ARG A 343 11.43 -13.51 -3.36
C ARG A 343 11.59 -11.99 -3.38
N ALA A 344 11.90 -11.37 -2.23
CA ALA A 344 12.22 -9.95 -2.20
C ALA A 344 13.57 -9.63 -2.86
N ASP A 345 14.47 -10.62 -2.98
CA ASP A 345 15.87 -10.47 -3.40
C ASP A 345 16.17 -10.97 -4.83
N LEU A 346 15.18 -11.40 -5.62
CA LEU A 346 15.42 -11.73 -7.04
C LEU A 346 15.43 -10.43 -7.87
N PRO A 347 16.56 -10.04 -8.50
CA PRO A 347 16.52 -8.96 -9.48
C PRO A 347 15.61 -9.36 -10.64
N HIS A 348 14.70 -8.45 -11.03
CA HIS A 348 13.98 -8.58 -12.29
C HIS A 348 15.03 -8.63 -13.42
N ALA A 349 15.16 -9.78 -14.08
CA ALA A 349 15.88 -9.85 -15.34
C ALA A 349 15.16 -8.91 -16.33
N PRO A 350 15.86 -7.94 -16.95
CA PRO A 350 15.28 -7.18 -18.04
C PRO A 350 14.91 -8.13 -19.18
N PRO A 351 13.85 -7.83 -19.96
CA PRO A 351 13.51 -8.65 -21.11
C PRO A 351 14.68 -8.69 -22.09
N PRO A 352 14.94 -9.83 -22.76
CA PRO A 352 16.03 -9.92 -23.72
C PRO A 352 15.82 -8.91 -24.85
N ALA A 353 16.84 -8.08 -25.09
CA ALA A 353 16.86 -7.17 -26.23
C ALA A 353 16.67 -7.97 -27.53
N LEU A 354 15.72 -7.55 -28.36
CA LEU A 354 15.58 -8.05 -29.73
C LEU A 354 16.89 -7.82 -30.46
N ALA A 355 17.63 -8.91 -30.69
CA ALA A 355 18.81 -8.92 -31.54
C ALA A 355 18.37 -8.57 -32.97
N GLY A 356 18.60 -7.31 -33.35
CA GLY A 356 18.50 -6.86 -34.74
C GLY A 356 19.49 -7.67 -35.60
N LYS A 357 18.96 -8.35 -36.62
CA LYS A 357 19.74 -9.03 -37.66
C LYS A 357 20.72 -8.04 -38.29
N GLN A 358 22.01 -8.27 -38.11
CA GLN A 358 23.05 -7.65 -38.93
C GLN A 358 22.96 -8.20 -40.36
N GLN A 359 22.65 -7.35 -41.33
CA GLN A 359 23.06 -7.53 -42.73
C GLN A 359 24.39 -6.81 -42.92
N THR A 360 25.49 -7.57 -42.93
CA THR A 360 26.80 -7.10 -43.36
C THR A 360 26.87 -7.08 -44.90
N LYS A 361 26.88 -5.89 -45.51
CA LYS A 361 27.40 -5.70 -46.88
C LYS A 361 28.89 -5.36 -46.80
N ALA A 362 29.71 -6.26 -47.32
CA ALA A 362 31.15 -6.06 -47.48
C ALA A 362 31.46 -5.06 -48.60
N LYS A 363 32.34 -4.09 -48.34
CA LYS A 363 33.16 -3.42 -49.37
C LYS A 363 34.56 -3.13 -48.84
N LYS A 364 35.53 -3.71 -49.54
CA LYS A 364 37.00 -3.63 -49.39
C LYS A 364 37.53 -2.20 -49.33
N ARG A 365 38.58 -1.97 -48.52
CA ARG A 365 39.89 -1.51 -49.04
C ARG A 365 41.04 -1.58 -48.02
N LYS A 366 42.22 -1.84 -48.58
CA LYS A 366 43.52 -2.24 -48.01
C LYS A 366 44.15 -1.19 -47.07
N LYS A 367 44.83 -1.68 -46.02
CA LYS A 367 45.95 -0.99 -45.33
C LYS A 367 47.28 -1.34 -46.01
N LEU A 368 48.14 -0.35 -46.24
CA LEU A 368 49.57 -0.51 -46.53
C LEU A 368 50.38 -0.01 -45.31
N LYS A 369 51.59 -0.56 -45.18
CA LYS A 369 52.54 -0.52 -44.04
C LYS A 369 53.13 0.87 -43.71
N PRO A 370 53.75 1.05 -42.52
CA PRO A 370 54.39 2.30 -42.10
C PRO A 370 55.88 2.34 -42.50
N THR A 371 56.41 3.56 -42.72
CA THR A 371 57.85 3.82 -42.78
C THR A 371 58.19 5.17 -42.12
N GLN A 372 59.19 5.07 -41.25
CA GLN A 372 60.14 6.01 -40.62
C GLN A 372 60.09 7.54 -40.78
N GLU A 373 60.50 8.13 -39.66
CA GLU A 373 60.99 9.48 -39.34
C GLU A 373 61.96 10.09 -40.36
N VAL A 374 61.84 11.41 -40.59
CA VAL A 374 62.96 12.36 -40.77
C VAL A 374 62.49 13.75 -40.28
N GLU A 375 63.30 14.36 -39.42
CA GLU A 375 63.23 15.75 -38.96
C GLU A 375 63.58 16.75 -40.07
N HIS A 376 62.98 17.95 -40.04
CA HIS A 376 63.68 19.25 -40.10
C HIS A 376 62.70 20.40 -40.33
N GLY A 377 63.00 21.56 -39.74
CA GLY A 377 62.78 22.84 -40.40
C GLY A 377 61.98 23.87 -39.61
N ALA A 378 62.71 24.79 -38.98
CA ALA A 378 62.22 26.02 -38.38
C ALA A 378 61.50 26.95 -39.37
N GLY A 379 60.64 27.85 -38.87
CA GLY A 379 60.15 28.98 -39.66
C GLY A 379 58.98 29.78 -39.09
N CYS A 380 59.30 30.73 -38.22
CA CYS A 380 58.84 32.13 -38.20
C CYS A 380 57.33 32.49 -38.36
N GLY A 381 56.86 33.34 -37.45
CA GLY A 381 56.25 34.61 -37.86
C GLY A 381 54.74 34.80 -37.68
N GLN A 382 54.39 35.45 -36.58
CA GLN A 382 53.31 36.44 -36.36
C GLN A 382 52.18 36.59 -37.40
N LEU A 383 50.92 36.67 -36.91
CA LEU A 383 50.00 37.72 -37.34
C LEU A 383 48.92 38.05 -36.30
N VAL A 384 48.48 39.30 -36.40
CA VAL A 384 47.85 40.17 -35.40
C VAL A 384 46.31 40.02 -35.39
N ARG A 385 45.75 40.44 -34.25
CA ARG A 385 44.33 40.63 -33.88
C ARG A 385 43.46 41.43 -34.86
N SER A 386 42.17 41.08 -34.92
CA SER A 386 40.96 41.94 -34.77
C SER A 386 39.73 41.08 -35.17
N GLY A 387 38.50 41.18 -34.64
CA GLY A 387 37.87 42.17 -33.78
C GLY A 387 36.54 42.63 -34.41
N TYR A 388 35.41 42.06 -33.93
CA TYR A 388 34.04 42.63 -33.90
C TYR A 388 33.25 42.79 -35.22
N PRO A 389 31.91 43.02 -35.17
CA PRO A 389 31.00 43.22 -34.02
C PRO A 389 30.36 41.95 -33.43
#